data_AF-A0A419A4Y9-F1
#
_entry.id   AF-A0A419A4Y9-F1
#
_cell.length_a   1.000
_cell.length_b   1.000
_cell.length_c   1.000
_cell.angle_alpha   90.00
_cell.angle_beta   90.00
_cell.angle_gamma   90.00
#
_symmetry.space_group_name_H-M   'P 1'
#
loop_
_entity.id
_entity.type
_entity.pdbx_description
1 polymer ?
#
loop_
_entity_poly.entity_id
_entity_poly.type
_entity_poly.pdbx_seq_one_letter_code
_entity_poly.pdbx_strand_id
1 'polypeptide(L)' 'MAAIAHGDDDLHIAAIVVTHNRLEQLRLTVARLLDEPVDHIFVFDNASDDGTAEWLSAQAGPRLSFRRSAQNLG' A
#
# COMPACT_ATOMS: atom_id res chain seq x y z
N MET A 1 23.66 4.29 16.75
CA MET A 1 23.36 3.55 15.52
C MET A 1 23.02 4.57 14.45
N ALA A 2 23.74 4.55 13.34
CA ALA A 2 23.86 5.66 12.40
C ALA A 2 22.53 5.95 11.68
N ALA A 3 22.11 7.21 11.76
CA ALA A 3 21.15 7.78 10.83
C ALA A 3 21.82 7.86 9.45
N ILE A 4 21.18 7.27 8.44
CA ILE A 4 21.57 7.47 7.05
C ILE A 4 21.10 8.88 6.63
N ALA A 5 22.07 9.78 6.51
CA ALA A 5 21.88 11.06 5.87
C ALA A 5 21.77 10.81 4.35
N HIS A 6 20.61 11.07 3.76
CA HIS A 6 20.46 11.14 2.31
C HIS A 6 20.74 12.59 1.89
N GLY A 7 21.84 12.79 1.15
CA GLY A 7 22.17 14.07 0.52
C GLY A 7 21.22 14.39 -0.64
N ASP A 8 21.34 15.61 -1.16
CA ASP A 8 20.49 16.38 -2.10
C ASP A 8 20.02 15.73 -3.44
N ASP A 9 19.66 14.45 -3.44
CA ASP A 9 18.70 13.84 -4.37
C ASP A 9 17.68 13.10 -3.50
N ASP A 10 16.58 13.77 -3.15
CA ASP A 10 15.53 13.23 -2.27
C ASP A 10 14.81 12.08 -3.01
N LEU A 11 15.38 10.88 -2.90
CA LEU A 11 14.89 9.69 -3.59
C LEU A 11 13.54 9.28 -2.97
N HIS A 12 12.46 9.69 -3.62
CA HIS A 12 11.13 9.28 -3.22
C HIS A 12 10.85 7.83 -3.66
N ILE A 13 10.51 6.98 -2.70
CA ILE A 13 10.21 5.56 -2.88
C ILE A 13 8.73 5.31 -2.61
N ALA A 14 8.04 4.71 -3.58
CA ALA A 14 6.67 4.25 -3.43
C ALA A 14 6.58 2.72 -3.46
N ALA A 15 5.82 2.14 -2.52
CA ALA A 15 5.48 0.72 -2.52
C ALA A 15 4.14 0.49 -3.21
N ILE A 16 4.10 -0.38 -4.21
CA ILE A 16 2.87 -0.78 -4.91
C ILE A 16 2.51 -2.20 -4.53
N VAL A 17 1.29 -2.38 -4.02
CA VAL A 17 0.76 -3.70 -3.62
C VAL A 17 -0.46 -4.01 -4.48
N VAL A 18 -0.38 -5.08 -5.27
CA VAL A 18 -1.54 -5.63 -5.97
C VAL A 18 -2.14 -6.75 -5.12
N THR A 19 -3.46 -6.77 -4.96
CA THR A 19 -4.16 -7.76 -4.15
C THR A 19 -5.44 -8.24 -4.83
N HIS A 20 -5.81 -9.49 -4.57
CA HIS A 20 -7.10 -10.08 -4.94
C HIS A 20 -7.45 -11.13 -3.90
N ASN A 21 -8.53 -10.90 -3.14
CA ASN A 21 -9.06 -11.85 -2.15
C ASN A 21 -8.03 -12.33 -1.11
N ARG A 22 -7.27 -11.38 -0.54
CA ARG A 22 -6.18 -11.61 0.42
C ARG A 22 -6.18 -10.58 1.55
N LEU A 23 -7.36 -10.19 2.04
CA LEU A 23 -7.51 -9.13 3.04
C LEU A 23 -6.63 -9.32 4.29
N GLU A 24 -6.50 -10.54 4.81
CA GLU A 24 -5.68 -10.80 6.00
C GLU A 24 -4.19 -10.53 5.75
N GLN A 25 -3.66 -10.99 4.61
CA GLN A 25 -2.26 -10.74 4.25
C GLN A 25 -2.05 -9.25 3.93
N LEU A 26 -2.99 -8.62 3.24
CA LEU A 26 -2.93 -7.20 2.91
C LEU A 26 -2.83 -6.33 4.16
N ARG A 27 -3.62 -6.63 5.21
CA ARG A 27 -3.56 -5.93 6.50
C ARG A 27 -2.16 -5.96 7.10
N LEU A 28 -1.52 -7.13 7.09
CA LEU A 28 -0.16 -7.31 7.60
C LEU A 28 0.85 -6.56 6.74
N THR A 29 0.76 -6.67 5.42
CA THR A 29 1.65 -5.99 4.48
C THR A 29 1.57 -4.46 4.62
N VAL A 30 0.37 -3.89 4.63
CA VAL A 30 0.17 -2.44 4.77
C VAL A 30 0.72 -1.95 6.10
N ALA A 31 0.44 -2.65 7.21
CA ALA A 31 0.96 -2.26 8.52
C ALA A 31 2.50 -2.24 8.52
N ARG A 32 3.14 -3.26 7.95
CA ARG A 32 4.61 -3.33 7.85
C ARG A 32 5.17 -2.23 6.94
N LEU A 33 4.57 -1.98 5.78
CA LEU A 33 5.04 -0.95 4.87
C LEU A 33 4.92 0.46 5.45
N LEU A 34 3.93 0.73 6.31
CA LEU A 34 3.78 2.02 6.98
C LEU A 34 4.92 2.32 7.98
N ASP A 35 5.51 1.26 8.55
CA ASP A 35 6.66 1.32 9.46
C ASP A 35 8.01 1.45 8.73
N GLU A 36 8.05 1.19 7.43
CA GLU A 36 9.26 1.31 6.59
C GLU A 36 9.45 2.74 6.05
N PRO A 37 10.68 3.13 5.66
CA PRO A 37 10.98 4.46 5.12
C PRO A 37 10.57 4.58 3.64
N VAL A 38 9.31 4.24 3.33
CA VAL A 38 8.68 4.51 2.03
C VAL A 38 7.84 5.78 2.12
N ASP A 39 7.93 6.65 1.13
CA ASP A 39 7.17 7.90 1.08
C ASP A 39 5.68 7.64 0.91
N HIS A 40 5.33 6.67 0.07
CA HIS A 40 3.95 6.41 -0.30
C HIS A 40 3.64 4.92 -0.51
N ILE A 41 2.41 4.52 -0.19
CA ILE A 41 1.87 3.20 -0.44
C ILE A 41 0.66 3.33 -1.37
N PHE A 42 0.68 2.56 -2.45
CA PHE A 42 -0.44 2.44 -3.38
C PHE A 42 -0.92 0.99 -3.43
N VAL A 43 -2.19 0.77 -3.09
CA VAL A 43 -2.82 -0.54 -3.21
C VAL A 43 -3.71 -0.61 -4.46
N PHE A 44 -3.46 -1.59 -5.32
CA PHE A 44 -4.36 -1.94 -6.41
C PHE A 44 -5.19 -3.15 -6.02
N ASP A 45 -6.45 -2.91 -5.68
CA ASP A 45 -7.45 -3.96 -5.45
C ASP A 45 -7.96 -4.49 -6.80
N ASN A 46 -7.49 -5.67 -7.20
CA ASN A 46 -7.77 -6.31 -8.48
C ASN A 46 -9.08 -7.11 -8.43
N ALA A 47 -10.19 -6.41 -8.17
CA ALA A 47 -11.54 -6.96 -8.08
C ALA A 47 -11.76 -7.96 -6.93
N SER A 48 -11.30 -7.62 -5.71
CA SER A 48 -11.62 -8.43 -4.53
C SER A 48 -13.11 -8.36 -4.16
N ASP A 49 -13.62 -9.41 -3.53
CA ASP A 49 -14.98 -9.54 -2.98
C ASP A 49 -15.00 -9.96 -1.48
N ASP A 50 -13.83 -9.98 -0.84
CA ASP A 50 -13.60 -10.42 0.54
C ASP A 50 -13.69 -9.30 1.60
N GLY A 51 -14.19 -8.12 1.24
CA GLY A 51 -14.22 -6.94 2.12
C GLY A 51 -12.98 -6.03 2.02
N THR A 52 -12.08 -6.30 1.07
CA THR A 52 -10.85 -5.50 0.87
C THR A 52 -11.14 -4.03 0.56
N ALA A 53 -12.12 -3.74 -0.29
CA ALA A 53 -12.42 -2.36 -0.70
C ALA A 53 -12.92 -1.50 0.46
N GLU A 54 -13.81 -2.07 1.29
CA GLU A 54 -14.37 -1.45 2.48
C GLU A 54 -13.26 -1.17 3.50
N TRP A 55 -12.37 -2.14 3.69
CA TRP A 55 -11.23 -1.98 4.58
C TRP A 55 -10.25 -0.91 4.07
N LEU A 56 -9.88 -0.91 2.79
CA LEU A 56 -8.97 0.09 2.19
C LEU A 56 -9.55 1.51 2.29
N SER A 57 -10.86 1.67 2.11
CA SER A 57 -11.53 2.95 2.25
C SER A 57 -11.37 3.56 3.64
N ALA A 58 -11.34 2.71 4.68
CA ALA A 58 -11.15 3.15 6.06
C ALA A 58 -9.68 3.47 6.42
N GLN A 59 -8.71 3.04 5.62
CA GLN A 59 -7.27 3.26 5.85
C GLN A 59 -6.66 4.39 5.01
N ALA A 60 -7.38 4.86 3.98
CA ALA A 60 -6.86 5.88 3.06
C ALA A 60 -6.45 7.16 3.80
N GLY A 61 -5.33 7.75 3.38
CA GLY A 61 -4.75 8.92 4.02
C GLY A 61 -3.55 9.48 3.27
N PRO A 62 -2.74 10.36 3.91
CA PRO A 62 -1.64 11.04 3.23
C PRO A 62 -0.58 10.10 2.63
N ARG A 63 -0.29 8.97 3.31
CA ARG A 63 0.74 7.99 2.90
C ARG A 63 0.18 6.72 2.27
N LEU A 64 -1.15 6.56 2.23
CA LEU A 64 -1.79 5.36 1.70
C LEU A 64 -2.98 5.72 0.81
N SER A 65 -2.90 5.27 -0.43
CA SER A 65 -3.95 5.44 -1.43
C SER A 65 -4.26 4.11 -2.09
N PHE A 66 -5.43 4.00 -2.72
CA PHE A 66 -5.79 2.79 -3.42
C PHE A 66 -6.66 3.05 -4.64
N ARG A 67 -6.69 2.07 -5.54
CA ARG A 67 -7.65 1.97 -6.64
C ARG A 67 -8.20 0.56 -6.67
N ARG A 68 -9.51 0.47 -6.95
CA ARG A 68 -10.18 -0.80 -7.20
C ARG A 68 -10.43 -0.95 -8.70
N SER A 69 -10.10 -2.12 -9.23
CA SER A 69 -10.57 -2.60 -10.52
C SER A 69 -11.91 -3.32 -10.36
N ALA A 70 -12.81 -3.14 -11.32
CA ALA A 70 -14.07 -3.89 -11.37
C ALA A 70 -13.90 -5.32 -11.89
N GLN A 71 -12.77 -5.62 -12.55
CA GLN A 71 -12.46 -6.94 -13.13
C GLN A 71 -11.04 -7.34 -12.74
N ASN A 72 -10.81 -8.63 -12.53
CA ASN A 72 -9.47 -9.14 -12.31
C ASN A 72 -8.68 -9.07 -13.63
N LEU A 73 -7.55 -8.36 -13.61
CA LEU A 73 -6.70 -8.08 -14.78
C LEU A 73 -5.45 -8.98 -14.90
N GLY A 74 -5.29 -9.98 -14.01
CA GLY A 74 -4.08 -10.82 -13.93
C GLY A 74 -3.56 -10.98 -12.51
#